data_AF-A0A061NE44-F1
#
_entry.id   AF-A0A061NE44-F1
#
_cell.length_a   1.000
_cell.length_b   1.000
_cell.length_c   1.000
_cell.angle_alpha   90.00
_cell.angle_beta   90.00
_cell.angle_gamma   90.00
#
_symmetry.space_group_name_H-M   'P 1'
#
loop_
_entity.id
_entity.type
_entity.pdbx_description
1 polymer ?
#
loop_
_entity_poly.entity_id
_entity_poly.type
_entity_poly.pdbx_seq_one_letter_code
_entity_poly.pdbx_strand_id
1 'polypeptide(L)'
;MHGRYVKGADARARSVSWHYSVDSREIRQHLPDTERGWHAGSGNVNSIGIELCVNSDGNWAQTKRRGQQLIAYLMKKWGITLANVETHRAQTGKNCPANLLREGFAAFKAGIGVVPTEEVASEYTKQEAVIIKAENFQWASGKNGFEDILRRHGNKNENDAYKNGSLTESDAFGVVAKALLAQPSETVPDAHKDAWAEFTDRGIVNGERPNHPVTRAQYTTMQKRQEDGK
;
A
#
# COMPACT_ATOMS: atom_id res chain seq x y z
N MET A 1 9.41 6.96 -16.84
CA MET A 1 10.76 7.46 -17.20
C MET A 1 11.76 7.28 -16.04
N HIS A 2 11.43 7.66 -14.80
CA HIS A 2 12.34 7.60 -13.64
C HIS A 2 12.75 6.19 -13.17
N GLY A 3 11.82 5.22 -13.15
CA GLY A 3 12.17 3.83 -12.83
C GLY A 3 13.11 3.15 -13.83
N ARG A 4 13.17 3.65 -15.08
CA ARG A 4 14.15 3.21 -16.08
C ARG A 4 15.50 3.90 -15.85
N TYR A 5 15.50 5.19 -15.51
CA TYR A 5 16.72 5.93 -15.20
C TYR A 5 17.46 5.35 -13.99
N VAL A 6 16.77 5.11 -12.87
CA VAL A 6 17.42 4.62 -11.63
C VAL A 6 18.05 3.23 -11.80
N LYS A 7 17.57 2.44 -12.77
CA LYS A 7 18.12 1.12 -13.13
C LYS A 7 19.16 1.19 -14.26
N GLY A 8 19.28 2.33 -14.93
CA GLY A 8 20.06 2.56 -16.14
C GLY A 8 21.55 2.75 -15.87
N ALA A 9 22.33 2.74 -16.96
CA ALA A 9 23.79 2.84 -16.90
C ALA A 9 24.30 4.14 -16.27
N ASP A 10 23.62 5.28 -16.49
CA ASP A 10 24.02 6.57 -15.92
C ASP A 10 23.88 6.59 -14.39
N ALA A 11 22.75 6.13 -13.85
CA ALA A 11 22.54 6.06 -12.40
C ALA A 11 23.56 5.14 -11.72
N ARG A 12 23.92 4.03 -12.38
CA ARG A 12 24.99 3.13 -11.92
C ARG A 12 26.37 3.78 -11.96
N ALA A 13 26.71 4.45 -13.06
CA ALA A 13 27.99 5.13 -13.21
C ALA A 13 28.17 6.26 -12.18
N ARG A 14 27.08 6.91 -11.80
CA ARG A 14 27.06 8.00 -10.81
C ARG A 14 26.82 7.52 -9.38
N SER A 15 26.56 6.23 -9.18
CA SER A 15 26.18 5.64 -7.89
C SER A 15 25.04 6.41 -7.21
N VAL A 16 23.94 6.65 -7.93
CA VAL A 16 22.76 7.36 -7.40
C VAL A 16 21.53 6.48 -7.33
N SER A 17 20.84 6.52 -6.20
CA SER A 17 19.58 5.79 -5.98
C SER A 17 18.73 6.43 -4.88
N TRP A 18 17.42 6.25 -4.94
CA TRP A 18 16.46 6.76 -3.97
C TRP A 18 15.25 5.84 -3.90
N HIS A 19 14.38 6.03 -2.91
CA HIS A 19 13.32 5.09 -2.58
C HIS A 19 12.07 5.34 -3.42
N TYR A 20 11.66 6.61 -3.58
CA TYR A 20 10.42 6.96 -4.25
C TYR A 20 10.60 8.03 -5.31
N SER A 21 9.91 7.86 -6.45
CA SER A 21 9.62 8.95 -7.37
C SER A 21 8.13 9.25 -7.34
N VAL A 22 7.78 10.53 -7.26
CA VAL A 22 6.40 11.01 -7.24
C VAL A 22 6.19 11.93 -8.43
N ASP A 23 5.20 11.65 -9.26
CA ASP A 23 4.72 12.58 -10.28
C ASP A 23 3.23 12.87 -10.07
N SER A 24 2.60 13.59 -11.00
CA SER A 24 1.18 13.94 -10.88
C SER A 24 0.24 12.75 -11.02
N ARG A 25 0.69 11.64 -11.61
CA ARG A 25 -0.11 10.46 -11.98
C ARG A 25 0.14 9.28 -11.03
N GLU A 26 1.36 9.05 -10.58
CA GLU A 26 1.72 7.89 -9.74
C GLU A 26 2.81 8.20 -8.69
N ILE A 27 2.91 7.30 -7.71
CA ILE A 27 4.05 7.18 -6.80
C ILE A 27 4.69 5.83 -7.10
N ARG A 28 5.99 5.81 -7.39
CA ARG A 28 6.74 4.59 -7.71
C ARG A 28 7.87 4.37 -6.72
N GLN A 29 7.84 3.22 -6.05
CA GLN A 29 8.92 2.77 -5.18
C GLN A 29 10.00 2.00 -5.98
N HIS A 30 11.27 2.27 -5.69
CA HIS A 30 12.42 1.63 -6.33
C HIS A 30 13.25 0.80 -5.36
N LEU A 31 13.33 1.21 -4.10
CA LEU A 31 14.04 0.52 -3.02
C LEU A 31 13.10 0.30 -1.82
N PRO A 32 13.24 -0.81 -1.07
CA PRO A 32 12.61 -0.95 0.23
C PRO A 32 13.03 0.18 1.18
N ASP A 33 12.13 0.64 2.05
CA ASP A 33 12.44 1.70 3.03
C ASP A 33 13.60 1.36 3.98
N THR A 34 13.91 0.06 4.11
CA THR A 34 14.95 -0.48 4.98
C THR A 34 16.30 -0.64 4.28
N GLU A 35 16.40 -0.29 3.00
CA GLU A 35 17.63 -0.38 2.21
C GLU A 35 18.25 1.01 2.03
N ARG A 36 19.58 1.09 2.06
CA ARG A 36 20.28 2.37 1.84
C ARG A 36 20.14 2.85 0.40
N GLY A 37 19.67 4.09 0.23
CA GLY A 37 19.77 4.83 -1.03
C GLY A 37 21.03 5.72 -1.09
N TRP A 38 21.45 6.10 -2.31
CA TRP A 38 22.55 7.01 -2.57
C TRP A 38 22.03 8.33 -3.17
N HIS A 39 21.57 9.26 -2.33
CA HIS A 39 20.88 10.48 -2.77
C HIS A 39 21.18 11.76 -1.98
N ALA A 40 21.77 11.70 -0.78
CA ALA A 40 21.88 12.83 0.15
C ALA A 40 23.20 12.89 0.94
N GLY A 41 24.30 12.33 0.44
CA GLY A 41 25.59 12.37 1.13
C GLY A 41 25.54 11.68 2.50
N SER A 42 25.83 12.41 3.59
CA SER A 42 25.69 11.89 4.97
C SER A 42 24.27 11.42 5.29
N GLY A 43 23.26 12.02 4.67
CA GLY A 43 21.85 11.63 4.83
C GLY A 43 21.52 10.24 4.28
N ASN A 44 22.40 9.62 3.48
CA ASN A 44 22.15 8.30 2.88
C ASN A 44 21.86 7.21 3.92
N VAL A 45 22.48 7.29 5.10
CA VAL A 45 22.43 6.19 6.08
C VAL A 45 21.12 6.12 6.86
N ASN A 46 20.46 7.27 7.07
CA ASN A 46 19.32 7.41 7.99
C ASN A 46 18.16 8.19 7.36
N SER A 47 17.92 8.07 6.05
CA SER A 47 16.81 8.76 5.41
C SER A 47 16.19 7.99 4.24
N ILE A 48 14.92 8.31 3.96
CA ILE A 48 14.17 7.82 2.81
C ILE A 48 14.15 8.92 1.74
N GLY A 49 14.91 8.73 0.65
CA GLY A 49 14.92 9.64 -0.50
C GLY A 49 13.62 9.62 -1.32
N ILE A 50 13.03 10.80 -1.49
CA ILE A 50 11.82 11.04 -2.32
C ILE A 50 12.15 12.10 -3.38
N GLU A 51 11.99 11.73 -4.65
CA GLU A 51 12.16 12.63 -5.79
C GLU A 51 10.79 13.09 -6.31
N LEU A 52 10.57 14.41 -6.37
CA LEU A 52 9.36 15.01 -6.94
C LEU A 52 9.61 15.39 -8.40
N CYS A 53 8.79 14.87 -9.31
CA CYS A 53 8.96 15.07 -10.73
C CYS A 53 8.49 16.47 -11.17
N VAL A 54 9.24 17.05 -12.11
CA VAL A 54 8.97 18.38 -12.69
C VAL A 54 8.87 18.30 -14.22
N ASN A 55 8.36 17.19 -14.73
CA ASN A 55 8.15 16.98 -16.17
C ASN A 55 7.17 18.00 -16.75
N SER A 56 7.41 18.45 -17.98
CA SER A 56 6.66 19.53 -18.63
C SER A 56 5.18 19.23 -18.86
N ASP A 57 4.83 17.94 -19.00
CA ASP A 57 3.45 17.45 -19.13
C ASP A 57 2.81 17.12 -17.77
N GLY A 58 3.52 17.35 -16.66
CA GLY A 58 3.10 16.99 -15.31
C GLY A 58 2.40 18.15 -14.59
N ASN A 59 1.45 17.81 -13.72
CA ASN A 59 0.83 18.80 -12.82
C ASN A 59 1.68 18.93 -11.53
N TRP A 60 2.42 20.03 -11.41
CA TRP A 60 3.29 20.27 -10.26
C TRP A 60 2.53 20.35 -8.92
N ALA A 61 1.37 21.00 -8.90
CA ALA A 61 0.55 21.09 -7.69
C ALA A 61 0.09 19.69 -7.23
N GLN A 62 -0.32 18.84 -8.18
CA GLN A 62 -0.69 17.45 -7.89
C GLN A 62 0.50 16.62 -7.40
N THR A 63 1.67 16.83 -7.99
CA THR A 63 2.92 16.16 -7.57
C THR A 63 3.27 16.53 -6.13
N LYS A 64 3.17 17.81 -5.77
CA LYS A 64 3.39 18.27 -4.38
C LYS A 64 2.41 17.62 -3.41
N ARG A 65 1.11 17.58 -3.75
CA ARG A 65 0.07 16.94 -2.93
C ARG A 65 0.36 15.46 -2.69
N ARG A 66 0.65 14.69 -3.76
CA ARG A 66 1.05 13.28 -3.63
C ARG A 66 2.33 13.11 -2.81
N GLY A 67 3.29 14.01 -2.97
CA GLY A 67 4.51 14.03 -2.17
C GLY A 67 4.22 14.22 -0.68
N GLN A 68 3.34 15.17 -0.33
CA GLN A 68 2.91 15.40 1.06
C GLN A 68 2.18 14.18 1.64
N GLN A 69 1.30 13.54 0.86
CA GLN A 69 0.60 12.32 1.25
C GLN A 69 1.57 11.16 1.54
N LEU A 70 2.55 10.94 0.64
CA LEU A 70 3.58 9.92 0.84
C LEU A 70 4.41 10.19 2.09
N ILE A 71 4.83 11.45 2.30
CA ILE A 71 5.62 11.82 3.49
C ILE A 71 4.80 11.58 4.76
N ALA A 72 3.52 11.97 4.80
CA ALA A 72 2.64 11.73 5.94
C ALA A 72 2.48 10.24 6.26
N TYR A 73 2.31 9.40 5.22
CA TYR A 73 2.26 7.94 5.37
C TYR A 73 3.56 7.39 5.96
N LEU A 74 4.73 7.78 5.41
CA LEU A 74 6.03 7.32 5.88
C LEU A 74 6.32 7.77 7.32
N MET A 75 5.92 8.99 7.67
CA MET A 75 5.99 9.51 9.04
C MET A 75 5.23 8.62 10.02
N LYS A 76 3.99 8.26 9.70
CA LYS A 76 3.18 7.37 10.53
C LYS A 76 3.77 5.96 10.61
N LYS A 77 4.22 5.41 9.48
CA LYS A 77 4.76 4.04 9.39
C LYS A 77 6.04 3.86 10.21
N TRP A 78 6.94 4.84 10.19
CA TRP A 78 8.27 4.75 10.78
C TRP A 78 8.45 5.59 12.05
N GLY A 79 7.39 6.24 12.54
CA GLY A 79 7.46 7.12 13.71
C GLY A 79 8.34 8.36 13.48
N ILE A 80 8.44 8.85 12.25
CA ILE A 80 9.27 10.02 11.90
C ILE A 80 8.47 11.29 12.21
N THR A 81 9.06 12.20 12.97
CA THR A 81 8.43 13.49 13.28
C THR A 81 8.52 14.45 12.11
N LEU A 82 7.60 15.43 12.05
CA LEU A 82 7.64 16.45 10.99
C LEU A 82 8.98 17.21 11.00
N ALA A 83 9.60 17.40 12.17
CA ALA A 83 10.91 18.04 12.30
C ALA A 83 11.96 17.39 11.40
N ASN A 84 11.94 16.06 11.28
CA ASN A 84 12.90 15.25 10.52
C ASN A 84 12.58 15.16 9.02
N VAL A 85 11.56 15.89 8.53
CA VAL A 85 11.34 16.08 7.09
C VAL A 85 12.21 17.22 6.61
N GLU A 86 13.29 16.88 5.90
CA GLU A 86 14.33 17.82 5.48
C GLU A 86 14.53 17.88 3.96
N THR A 87 15.27 18.90 3.52
CA THR A 87 15.65 19.05 2.10
C THR A 87 17.04 18.47 1.86
N HIS A 88 17.31 18.09 0.62
CA HIS A 88 18.67 17.72 0.20
C HIS A 88 19.68 18.87 0.42
N ARG A 89 19.23 20.14 0.34
CA ARG A 89 20.03 21.31 0.70
C ARG A 89 20.46 21.32 2.16
N ALA A 90 19.59 20.95 3.09
CA ALA A 90 19.95 20.88 4.51
C ALA A 90 21.05 19.83 4.76
N GLN A 91 21.04 18.75 3.99
CA GLN A 91 21.99 17.64 4.12
C GLN A 91 23.33 17.86 3.40
N THR A 92 23.34 18.59 2.26
CA THR A 92 24.52 18.66 1.38
C THR A 92 24.90 20.07 0.92
N GLY A 93 24.07 21.08 1.20
CA GLY A 93 24.23 22.43 0.66
C GLY A 93 23.76 22.62 -0.79
N LYS A 94 23.47 21.53 -1.52
CA LYS A 94 22.99 21.59 -2.92
C LYS A 94 21.67 22.34 -3.01
N ASN A 95 21.46 23.15 -4.06
CA ASN A 95 20.17 23.82 -4.30
C ASN A 95 19.08 22.82 -4.77
N CYS A 96 18.60 21.99 -3.84
CA CYS A 96 17.66 20.92 -4.08
C CYS A 96 16.78 20.69 -2.84
N PRO A 97 15.44 20.57 -2.96
CA PRO A 97 14.63 20.70 -4.17
C PRO A 97 14.42 22.16 -4.60
N ALA A 98 14.95 22.55 -5.76
CA ALA A 98 15.00 23.96 -6.20
C ALA A 98 13.62 24.64 -6.26
N ASN A 99 12.60 23.94 -6.79
CA ASN A 99 11.25 24.49 -6.90
C ASN A 99 10.62 24.75 -5.52
N LEU A 100 10.71 23.80 -4.60
CA LEU A 100 10.18 23.99 -3.24
C LEU A 100 10.97 25.01 -2.44
N LEU A 101 12.28 25.12 -2.65
CA LEU A 101 13.10 26.16 -2.01
C LEU A 101 12.68 27.56 -2.48
N ARG A 102 12.40 27.72 -3.77
CA ARG A 102 11.90 28.97 -4.35
C ARG A 102 10.48 29.31 -3.90
N GLU A 103 9.61 28.31 -3.80
CA GLU A 103 8.20 28.46 -3.37
C GLU A 103 8.04 28.56 -1.84
N GLY A 104 9.09 28.24 -1.08
CA GLY A 104 9.07 28.17 0.38
C GLY A 104 8.83 26.74 0.89
N PHE A 105 9.90 26.08 1.33
CA PHE A 105 9.82 24.70 1.84
C PHE A 105 8.93 24.59 3.10
N ALA A 106 8.90 25.63 3.93
CA ALA A 106 8.03 25.67 5.10
C ALA A 106 6.53 25.55 4.73
N ALA A 107 6.10 26.17 3.62
CA ALA A 107 4.72 26.06 3.15
C ALA A 107 4.39 24.65 2.63
N PHE A 108 5.33 24.02 1.92
CA PHE A 108 5.20 22.61 1.53
C PHE A 108 5.10 21.70 2.77
N LYS A 109 5.97 21.92 3.76
CA LYS A 109 6.04 21.14 4.99
C LYS A 109 4.78 21.31 5.85
N ALA A 110 4.19 22.50 5.87
CA ALA A 110 2.93 22.77 6.57
C ALA A 110 1.72 22.03 5.96
N GLY A 111 1.77 21.66 4.67
CA GLY A 111 0.73 20.84 4.06
C GLY A 111 0.81 19.35 4.40
N ILE A 112 1.92 18.88 4.99
CA ILE A 112 2.08 17.47 5.38
C ILE A 112 1.15 17.20 6.57
N GLY A 113 0.18 16.30 6.38
CA GLY A 113 -0.83 15.96 7.40
C GLY A 113 -2.04 16.90 7.44
N VAL A 114 -2.06 17.97 6.64
CA VAL A 114 -3.22 18.86 6.46
C VAL A 114 -3.97 18.56 5.16
N VAL A 115 -3.31 17.93 4.18
CA VAL A 115 -3.93 17.51 2.92
C VAL A 115 -4.99 16.45 3.24
N PRO A 116 -6.31 16.76 3.10
CA PRO A 116 -7.30 15.73 2.91
C PRO A 116 -6.89 15.00 1.64
N THR A 117 -6.99 13.68 1.60
CA THR A 117 -6.62 12.91 0.42
C THR A 117 -7.52 13.30 -0.75
N GLU A 118 -7.17 14.35 -1.49
CA GLU A 118 -7.90 14.75 -2.69
C GLU A 118 -7.78 13.65 -3.73
N GLU A 119 -8.96 13.15 -4.15
CA GLU A 119 -9.18 12.16 -5.19
C GLU A 119 -8.27 12.42 -6.39
N VAL A 120 -7.36 11.49 -6.68
CA VAL A 120 -6.66 11.49 -7.97
C VAL A 120 -7.26 10.37 -8.77
N ALA A 121 -8.26 10.72 -9.57
CA ALA A 121 -8.74 9.88 -10.65
C ALA A 121 -7.54 9.53 -11.54
N SER A 122 -7.03 8.33 -11.33
CA SER A 122 -6.16 7.68 -12.29
C SER A 122 -7.06 7.28 -13.45
N GLU A 123 -6.72 7.71 -14.65
CA GLU A 123 -7.38 7.29 -15.88
C GLU A 123 -7.15 5.78 -16.07
N TYR A 124 -8.00 4.97 -15.43
CA TYR A 124 -8.12 3.55 -15.71
C TYR A 124 -9.30 3.33 -16.66
N THR A 125 -9.05 2.57 -17.72
CA THR A 125 -10.03 2.20 -18.73
C THR A 125 -11.19 1.44 -18.10
N LYS A 126 -12.40 1.90 -18.43
CA LYS A 126 -13.75 1.69 -17.87
C LYS A 126 -14.27 0.26 -17.57
N GLN A 127 -13.46 -0.80 -17.53
CA GLN A 127 -13.99 -2.17 -17.35
C GLN A 127 -13.60 -2.91 -16.06
N GLU A 128 -12.69 -2.42 -15.22
CA GLU A 128 -12.27 -3.20 -14.02
C GLU A 128 -12.10 -2.42 -12.71
N ALA A 129 -12.65 -1.21 -12.58
CA ALA A 129 -12.60 -0.48 -11.32
C ALA A 129 -13.90 0.27 -11.04
N VAL A 130 -14.56 -0.09 -9.93
CA VAL A 130 -15.57 0.76 -9.31
C VAL A 130 -14.94 1.38 -8.08
N ILE A 131 -14.93 2.71 -8.05
CA ILE A 131 -14.44 3.50 -6.93
C ILE A 131 -15.43 3.34 -5.77
N ILE A 132 -14.95 2.74 -4.68
CA ILE A 132 -15.63 2.79 -3.40
C ILE A 132 -15.26 4.11 -2.72
N LYS A 133 -16.26 4.90 -2.35
CA LYS A 133 -16.07 6.16 -1.64
C LYS A 133 -16.15 5.91 -0.13
N ALA A 134 -15.01 6.04 0.54
CA ALA A 134 -14.91 6.14 2.00
C ALA A 134 -14.14 7.43 2.30
N GLU A 135 -14.86 8.54 2.23
CA GLU A 135 -14.48 9.96 2.36
C GLU A 135 -13.13 10.41 1.76
N ASN A 136 -11.99 9.86 2.20
CA ASN A 136 -10.65 10.29 1.83
C ASN A 136 -9.73 9.12 1.36
N PHE A 137 -10.13 7.85 1.43
CA PHE A 137 -9.22 6.73 1.12
C PHE A 137 -9.56 6.08 -0.23
N GLN A 138 -8.64 6.20 -1.21
CA GLN A 138 -8.71 5.48 -2.48
C GLN A 138 -7.64 4.39 -2.54
N TRP A 139 -8.07 3.12 -2.52
CA TRP A 139 -7.22 1.96 -2.85
C TRP A 139 -7.74 1.31 -4.13
N ALA A 140 -6.85 0.95 -5.05
CA ALA A 140 -7.20 0.06 -6.16
C ALA A 140 -7.28 -1.39 -5.65
N SER A 141 -8.22 -1.70 -4.76
CA SER A 141 -8.71 -3.07 -4.57
C SER A 141 -10.01 -3.20 -5.35
N GLY A 142 -10.19 -4.32 -6.03
CA GLY A 142 -11.47 -4.65 -6.66
C GLY A 142 -12.62 -4.46 -5.66
N LYS A 143 -13.60 -3.64 -6.01
CA LYS A 143 -14.81 -3.34 -5.21
C LYS A 143 -15.38 -4.59 -4.54
N ASN A 144 -15.52 -5.65 -5.33
CA ASN A 144 -16.06 -6.93 -4.90
C ASN A 144 -15.25 -7.55 -3.75
N GLY A 145 -13.93 -7.36 -3.73
CA GLY A 145 -13.05 -7.86 -2.67
C GLY A 145 -13.22 -7.10 -1.36
N PHE A 146 -13.35 -5.77 -1.42
CA PHE A 146 -13.64 -4.99 -0.21
C PHE A 146 -15.06 -5.24 0.29
N GLU A 147 -16.06 -5.33 -0.58
CA GLU A 147 -17.44 -5.67 -0.20
C GLU A 147 -17.52 -7.06 0.44
N ASP A 148 -16.75 -8.02 -0.06
CA ASP A 148 -16.67 -9.36 0.53
C ASP A 148 -16.01 -9.32 1.92
N ILE A 149 -14.92 -8.56 2.08
CA ILE A 149 -14.25 -8.34 3.37
C ILE A 149 -15.19 -7.63 4.36
N LEU A 150 -15.87 -6.57 3.94
CA LEU A 150 -16.82 -5.81 4.77
C LEU A 150 -18.02 -6.65 5.18
N ARG A 151 -18.54 -7.48 4.28
CA ARG A 151 -19.63 -8.42 4.57
C ARG A 151 -19.22 -9.48 5.60
N ARG A 152 -17.97 -9.96 5.54
CA ARG A 152 -17.46 -11.02 6.41
C ARG A 152 -16.96 -10.52 7.76
N HIS A 153 -16.35 -9.34 7.79
CA HIS A 153 -15.57 -8.85 8.94
C HIS A 153 -16.04 -7.48 9.46
N GLY A 154 -16.88 -6.77 8.71
CA GLY A 154 -17.47 -5.51 9.15
C GLY A 154 -18.62 -5.71 10.12
N ASN A 155 -18.79 -4.78 11.05
CA ASN A 155 -19.95 -4.72 11.92
C ASN A 155 -21.14 -4.02 11.23
N LYS A 156 -22.31 -4.00 11.89
CA LYS A 156 -23.53 -3.39 11.34
C LYS A 156 -23.32 -1.90 10.99
N ASN A 157 -22.68 -1.14 11.86
CA ASN A 157 -22.47 0.29 11.67
C ASN A 157 -21.54 0.56 10.47
N GLU A 158 -20.47 -0.22 10.30
CA GLU A 158 -19.54 -0.13 9.16
C GLU A 158 -20.25 -0.52 7.84
N ASN A 159 -21.12 -1.52 7.87
CA ASN A 159 -21.91 -1.91 6.70
C ASN A 159 -22.94 -0.84 6.30
N ASP A 160 -23.61 -0.23 7.28
CA ASP A 160 -24.60 0.81 7.03
C ASP A 160 -23.93 2.13 6.58
N ALA A 161 -22.77 2.46 7.18
CA ALA A 161 -21.92 3.58 6.76
C ALA A 161 -21.34 3.40 5.34
N TYR A 162 -21.08 2.16 4.92
CA TYR A 162 -20.68 1.90 3.54
C TYR A 162 -21.83 2.17 2.55
N LYS A 163 -23.03 1.68 2.87
CA LYS A 163 -24.22 1.80 2.01
C LYS A 163 -24.67 3.26 1.83
N ASN A 164 -24.54 4.07 2.88
CA ASN A 164 -24.94 5.48 2.85
C ASN A 164 -23.82 6.42 2.38
N GLY A 165 -22.62 5.89 2.08
CA GLY A 165 -21.45 6.68 1.65
C GLY A 165 -20.74 7.46 2.76
N SER A 166 -20.99 7.15 4.04
CA SER A 166 -20.40 7.80 5.21
C SER A 166 -19.34 6.95 5.93
N LEU A 167 -18.85 5.87 5.31
CA LEU A 167 -17.80 5.04 5.90
C LEU A 167 -16.50 5.82 5.95
N THR A 168 -15.94 5.96 7.16
CA THR A 168 -14.67 6.66 7.33
C THR A 168 -13.48 5.80 6.90
N GLU A 169 -12.34 6.43 6.62
CA GLU A 169 -11.11 5.69 6.32
C GLU A 169 -10.68 4.76 7.47
N SER A 170 -10.77 5.26 8.71
CA SER A 170 -10.42 4.49 9.90
C SER A 170 -11.28 3.24 10.05
N ASP A 171 -12.56 3.33 9.70
CA ASP A 171 -13.46 2.19 9.71
C ASP A 171 -13.14 1.22 8.58
N ALA A 172 -12.87 1.71 7.36
CA ALA A 172 -12.45 0.87 6.24
C ALA A 172 -11.13 0.14 6.53
N PHE A 173 -10.14 0.82 7.11
CA PHE A 173 -8.90 0.20 7.59
C PHE A 173 -9.13 -0.76 8.75
N GLY A 174 -10.04 -0.43 9.67
CA GLY A 174 -10.45 -1.31 10.76
C GLY A 174 -11.03 -2.62 10.23
N VAL A 175 -11.88 -2.55 9.21
CA VAL A 175 -12.47 -3.72 8.53
C VAL A 175 -11.38 -4.56 7.84
N VAL A 176 -10.45 -3.92 7.14
CA VAL A 176 -9.33 -4.64 6.49
C VAL A 176 -8.38 -5.25 7.54
N ALA A 177 -8.08 -4.53 8.61
CA ALA A 177 -7.27 -5.03 9.72
C ALA A 177 -7.96 -6.21 10.41
N LYS A 178 -9.28 -6.15 10.63
CA LYS A 178 -10.07 -7.29 11.12
C LYS A 178 -9.98 -8.48 10.17
N ALA A 179 -10.02 -8.28 8.85
CA ALA A 179 -9.86 -9.37 7.89
C ALA A 179 -8.44 -9.95 7.87
N LEU A 180 -7.40 -9.11 8.00
CA LEU A 180 -5.99 -9.54 8.06
C LEU A 180 -5.64 -10.25 9.38
N LEU A 181 -6.27 -9.83 10.48
CA LEU A 181 -6.06 -10.38 11.82
C LEU A 181 -7.07 -11.47 12.18
N ALA A 182 -8.12 -11.64 11.39
CA ALA A 182 -9.09 -12.72 11.56
C ALA A 182 -8.35 -14.03 11.37
N GLN A 183 -8.08 -14.70 12.49
CA GLN A 183 -7.71 -16.09 12.43
C GLN A 183 -8.93 -16.87 11.94
N PRO A 184 -8.78 -17.68 10.88
CA PRO A 184 -9.86 -18.56 10.45
C PRO A 184 -10.31 -19.41 11.63
N SER A 185 -11.61 -19.68 11.73
CA SER A 185 -12.12 -20.52 12.81
C SER A 185 -11.34 -21.84 12.85
N GLU A 186 -10.92 -22.25 14.04
CA GLU A 186 -10.29 -23.55 14.23
C GLU A 186 -11.33 -24.70 14.24
N THR A 187 -12.62 -24.37 14.21
CA THR A 187 -13.71 -25.35 14.24
C THR A 187 -14.29 -25.60 12.86
N VAL A 188 -14.61 -26.86 12.58
CA VAL A 188 -15.29 -27.25 11.33
C VAL A 188 -16.78 -26.88 11.43
N PRO A 189 -17.34 -26.15 10.44
CA PRO A 189 -18.77 -25.89 10.39
C PRO A 189 -19.60 -27.19 10.35
N ASP A 190 -20.77 -27.21 10.99
CA ASP A 190 -21.60 -28.43 11.11
C ASP A 190 -21.87 -29.10 9.76
N ALA A 191 -22.14 -28.31 8.72
CA ALA A 191 -22.40 -28.79 7.36
C ALA A 191 -21.22 -29.53 6.70
N HIS A 192 -20.02 -29.43 7.26
CA HIS A 192 -18.79 -30.03 6.71
C HIS A 192 -18.10 -30.98 7.69
N LYS A 193 -18.66 -31.20 8.89
CA LYS A 193 -18.04 -32.04 9.94
C LYS A 193 -17.79 -33.48 9.48
N ASP A 194 -18.79 -34.10 8.88
CA ASP A 194 -18.70 -35.52 8.46
C ASP A 194 -17.67 -35.70 7.34
N ALA A 195 -17.70 -34.82 6.33
CA ALA A 195 -16.74 -34.85 5.22
C ALA A 195 -15.30 -34.54 5.71
N TRP A 196 -15.14 -33.61 6.66
CA TRP A 196 -13.84 -33.30 7.25
C TRP A 196 -13.27 -34.49 8.03
N ALA A 197 -14.11 -35.18 8.82
CA ALA A 197 -13.70 -36.37 9.55
C ALA A 197 -13.29 -37.49 8.60
N GLU A 198 -14.09 -37.77 7.55
CA GLU A 198 -13.76 -38.76 6.53
C GLU A 198 -12.42 -38.44 5.84
N PHE A 199 -12.23 -37.19 5.40
CA PHE A 199 -11.00 -36.80 4.69
C PHE A 199 -9.77 -36.80 5.61
N THR A 200 -9.98 -36.62 6.92
CA THR A 200 -8.91 -36.74 7.92
C THR A 200 -8.52 -38.20 8.13
N ASP A 201 -9.49 -39.11 8.28
CA ASP A 201 -9.26 -40.55 8.44
C ASP A 201 -8.52 -41.15 7.24
N ARG A 202 -8.89 -40.67 6.05
CA ARG A 202 -8.27 -40.95 4.76
C ARG A 202 -6.88 -40.29 4.56
N GLY A 203 -6.46 -39.45 5.49
CA GLY A 203 -5.19 -38.72 5.39
C GLY A 203 -5.09 -37.76 4.21
N ILE A 204 -6.22 -37.38 3.61
CA ILE A 204 -6.29 -36.34 2.56
C ILE A 204 -5.95 -34.99 3.19
N VAL A 205 -6.53 -34.70 4.35
CA VAL A 205 -6.20 -33.55 5.20
C VAL A 205 -5.52 -34.02 6.50
N ASN A 206 -4.87 -33.12 7.22
CA ASN A 206 -4.18 -33.42 8.47
C ASN A 206 -5.04 -33.21 9.74
N GLY A 207 -6.33 -32.88 9.57
CA GLY A 207 -7.25 -32.61 10.68
C GLY A 207 -7.04 -31.27 11.38
N GLU A 208 -6.08 -30.45 10.96
CA GLU A 208 -5.77 -29.17 11.58
C GLU A 208 -6.25 -28.01 10.71
N ARG A 209 -6.52 -26.86 11.34
CA ARG A 209 -6.75 -25.57 10.66
C ARG A 209 -7.82 -25.63 9.55
N PRO A 210 -9.05 -26.10 9.86
CA PRO A 210 -10.04 -26.47 8.85
C PRO A 210 -10.52 -25.34 7.94
N ASN A 211 -10.41 -24.09 8.39
CA ASN A 211 -10.84 -22.93 7.61
C ASN A 211 -9.68 -22.09 7.08
N HIS A 212 -8.43 -22.58 7.19
CA HIS A 212 -7.29 -21.86 6.65
C HIS A 212 -7.16 -22.02 5.12
N PRO A 213 -6.70 -20.97 4.40
CA PRO A 213 -6.39 -21.09 2.99
C PRO A 213 -5.29 -22.12 2.73
N VAL A 214 -5.46 -22.93 1.68
CA VAL A 214 -4.44 -23.85 1.17
C VAL A 214 -3.73 -23.25 -0.04
N THR A 215 -2.42 -23.51 -0.16
CA THR A 215 -1.65 -23.16 -1.37
C THR A 215 -2.05 -24.05 -2.55
N ARG A 216 -1.75 -23.62 -3.78
CA ARG A 216 -1.98 -24.45 -4.98
C ARG A 216 -1.28 -25.82 -4.90
N ALA A 217 -0.07 -25.88 -4.35
CA ALA A 217 0.67 -27.13 -4.17
C ALA A 217 0.00 -28.07 -3.15
N GLN A 218 -0.51 -27.51 -2.04
CA GLN A 218 -1.27 -28.28 -1.05
C GLN A 218 -2.58 -28.80 -1.67
N TYR A 219 -3.29 -27.96 -2.41
CA TYR A 219 -4.51 -28.36 -3.11
C TYR A 219 -4.27 -29.51 -4.11
N THR A 220 -3.24 -29.40 -4.95
CA THR A 220 -2.85 -30.48 -5.89
C THR A 220 -2.48 -31.77 -5.14
N THR A 221 -1.82 -31.64 -3.98
CA THR A 221 -1.49 -32.81 -3.14
C THR A 221 -2.74 -33.48 -2.58
N MET A 222 -3.71 -32.70 -2.12
CA MET A 222 -5.00 -33.21 -1.63
C MET A 222 -5.77 -33.93 -2.75
N GLN A 223 -5.84 -33.34 -3.94
CA GLN A 223 -6.48 -33.97 -5.11
C GLN A 223 -5.82 -35.31 -5.46
N LYS A 224 -4.48 -35.36 -5.49
CA LYS A 224 -3.76 -36.60 -5.75
C LYS A 224 -4.04 -37.68 -4.70
N ARG A 225 -4.09 -37.31 -3.41
CA ARG A 225 -4.44 -38.27 -2.34
C ARG A 225 -5.86 -38.82 -2.49
N GLN A 226 -6.80 -37.97 -2.89
CA GLN A 226 -8.17 -38.36 -3.15
C GLN A 226 -8.29 -39.31 -4.35
N GLU A 227 -7.56 -39.05 -5.44
CA GLU A 227 -7.47 -39.93 -6.61
C GLU A 227 -6.81 -41.29 -6.28
N ASP A 228 -5.77 -41.26 -5.45
CA ASP A 228 -5.06 -42.45 -4.99
C ASP A 228 -5.90 -43.33 -4.02
N GLY A 229 -7.13 -42.93 -3.70
CA GLY A 229 -8.02 -43.65 -2.79
C GLY A 229 -7.49 -43.74 -1.36
N LYS A 230 -6.59 -42.82 -0.99
CA LYS A 230 -6.19 -42.63 0.40
C LYS A 230 -7.35 -42.02 1.16
#